data_AF-A0A7X7U0J5-F1
#
_entry.id   AF-A0A7X7U0J5-F1
#
_cell.length_a   1.000
_cell.length_b   1.000
_cell.length_c   1.000
_cell.angle_alpha   90.00
_cell.angle_beta   90.00
_cell.angle_gamma   90.00
#
_symmetry.space_group_name_H-M   'P 1'
#
loop_
_entity.id
_entity.type
_entity.pdbx_description
1 polymer ?
#
loop_
_entity_poly.entity_id
_entity_poly.type
_entity_poly.pdbx_seq_one_letter_code
_entity_poly.pdbx_strand_id
1 'polypeptide(L)'
;MARLRTDKPLTVRRADYEEQRDGNHLLVWRDLPCWMIVDHELHSLLAALDGRRHADDLIASRPSSQRKQTVQALRRLHAMGIVSDGQDAPSPGGAVPESGVANVSINVTARCNLRCRFCYNLDLLDVRPADELTAEEITDFLDSVKPHLTRDCS
;
A
#
# COMPACT_ATOMS: atom_id res chain seq x y z
N MET A 1 -9.27 -2.65 12.02
CA MET A 1 -7.97 -3.28 11.72
C MET A 1 -7.73 -4.48 12.63
N ALA A 2 -7.57 -5.67 12.07
CA ALA A 2 -7.16 -6.84 12.84
C ALA A 2 -5.73 -6.62 13.37
N ARG A 3 -5.57 -6.66 14.69
CA ARG A 3 -4.29 -6.43 15.36
C ARG A 3 -3.48 -7.72 15.28
N LEU A 4 -2.30 -7.69 14.67
CA LEU A 4 -1.37 -8.82 14.66
C LEU A 4 -1.08 -9.25 16.10
N ARG A 5 -1.41 -10.50 16.44
CA ARG A 5 -1.05 -11.10 17.74
C ARG A 5 0.41 -11.52 17.69
N THR A 6 1.23 -10.93 18.56
CA THR A 6 2.68 -11.20 18.56
C THR A 6 3.08 -12.36 19.48
N ASP A 7 2.15 -12.79 20.33
CA ASP A 7 2.25 -13.91 21.26
C ASP A 7 2.06 -15.29 20.59
N LYS A 8 1.81 -15.33 19.28
CA LYS A 8 1.55 -16.56 18.52
C LYS A 8 2.64 -16.83 17.46
N PRO A 9 2.79 -18.09 17.03
CA PRO A 9 3.61 -18.42 15.88
C PRO A 9 3.04 -17.77 14.63
N LEU A 10 3.90 -17.13 13.86
CA LEU A 10 3.51 -16.51 12.60
C LEU A 10 3.85 -17.42 11.43
N THR A 11 2.96 -17.45 10.45
CA THR A 11 3.16 -18.13 9.17
C THR A 11 3.18 -17.13 8.03
N VAL A 12 3.95 -17.43 6.99
CA VAL A 12 3.97 -16.68 5.73
C VAL A 12 3.32 -17.51 4.65
N ARG A 13 2.42 -16.88 3.88
CA ARG A 13 1.99 -17.40 2.60
C ARG A 13 3.17 -17.36 1.64
N ARG A 14 3.61 -18.53 1.16
CA ARG A 14 4.69 -18.58 0.18
C ARG A 14 4.28 -17.91 -1.12
N ALA A 15 5.23 -17.20 -1.72
CA ALA A 15 5.06 -16.66 -3.06
C ALA A 15 4.89 -17.80 -4.07
N ASP A 16 4.05 -17.59 -5.07
CA ASP A 16 3.88 -18.48 -6.21
C ASP A 16 5.05 -18.39 -7.19
N TYR A 17 5.69 -17.23 -7.24
CA TYR A 17 6.88 -16.96 -8.03
C TYR A 17 7.85 -16.09 -7.22
N GLU A 18 9.13 -16.47 -7.29
CA GLU A 18 10.24 -15.73 -6.69
C GLU A 18 11.36 -15.57 -7.71
N GLU A 19 11.94 -14.38 -7.77
CA GLU A 19 13.14 -14.09 -8.57
C GLU A 19 14.10 -13.19 -7.81
N GLN A 20 15.40 -13.47 -7.88
CA GLN A 20 16.44 -12.68 -7.23
C GLN A 20 17.29 -11.93 -8.26
N ARG A 21 17.45 -10.61 -8.08
CA ARG A 21 18.35 -9.75 -8.88
C ARG A 21 19.00 -8.69 -8.00
N ASP A 22 20.31 -8.53 -8.12
CA ASP A 22 21.09 -7.48 -7.44
C ASP A 22 20.81 -7.36 -5.92
N GLY A 23 20.64 -8.51 -5.25
CA GLY A 23 20.35 -8.57 -3.80
C GLY A 23 18.90 -8.28 -3.40
N ASN A 24 18.02 -8.01 -4.37
CA ASN A 24 16.58 -7.87 -4.18
C ASN A 24 15.83 -9.14 -4.60
N HIS A 25 14.67 -9.37 -3.98
CA HIS A 25 13.77 -10.48 -4.27
C HIS A 25 12.43 -9.94 -4.76
N LEU A 26 12.02 -10.33 -5.97
CA LEU A 26 10.65 -10.17 -6.44
C LEU A 26 9.81 -11.34 -5.93
N LEU A 27 8.73 -11.04 -5.23
CA LEU A 27 7.77 -12.01 -4.71
C LEU A 27 6.40 -11.74 -5.34
N VAL A 28 5.78 -12.76 -5.92
CA VAL A 28 4.46 -12.68 -6.55
C VAL A 28 3.54 -13.74 -5.95
N TRP A 29 2.35 -13.33 -5.51
CA TRP A 29 1.27 -14.22 -5.12
C TRP A 29 0.20 -14.16 -6.21
N ARG A 30 -0.32 -15.29 -6.68
CA ARG A 30 -1.32 -15.32 -7.75
C ARG A 30 -2.73 -15.03 -7.23
N ASP A 31 -3.06 -15.57 -6.06
CA ASP A 31 -4.39 -15.41 -5.46
C ASP A 31 -4.51 -14.20 -4.52
N LEU A 32 -3.41 -13.46 -4.34
CA LEU A 32 -3.43 -12.11 -3.78
C LEU A 32 -3.03 -11.19 -4.93
N PRO A 33 -3.78 -10.14 -5.28
CA PRO A 33 -3.41 -9.23 -6.36
C PRO A 33 -2.25 -8.30 -5.92
N CYS A 34 -1.17 -8.87 -5.39
CA CYS A 34 -0.01 -8.17 -4.89
C CYS A 34 1.28 -8.83 -5.37
N TRP A 35 2.27 -7.99 -5.63
CA TRP A 35 3.66 -8.36 -5.81
C TRP A 35 4.50 -7.33 -5.07
N MET A 36 5.70 -7.72 -4.65
CA MET A 36 6.62 -6.81 -3.99
C MET A 36 8.06 -7.14 -4.35
N ILE A 37 8.86 -6.09 -4.38
CA ILE A 37 10.32 -6.21 -4.39
C ILE A 37 10.77 -5.92 -2.97
N VAL A 38 11.49 -6.87 -2.38
CA VAL A 38 12.01 -6.77 -1.02
C VAL A 38 13.52 -6.93 -1.01
N ASP A 39 14.17 -6.29 -0.04
CA ASP A 39 15.59 -6.50 0.20
C ASP A 39 15.87 -7.85 0.87
N HIS A 40 17.15 -8.17 1.01
CA HIS A 40 17.60 -9.39 1.67
C HIS A 40 17.15 -9.49 3.14
N GLU A 41 17.03 -8.36 3.85
CA GLU A 41 16.69 -8.36 5.27
C GLU A 41 15.22 -8.79 5.48
N LEU A 42 14.31 -8.18 4.73
CA LEU A 42 12.90 -8.51 4.76
C LEU A 42 12.65 -9.91 4.19
N HIS A 43 13.34 -10.29 3.12
CA HIS A 43 13.26 -11.66 2.59
C HIS A 43 13.66 -12.70 3.65
N SER A 44 14.77 -12.47 4.35
CA SER A 44 15.24 -13.37 5.42
C SER A 44 14.29 -13.40 6.61
N LEU A 45 13.63 -12.28 6.93
CA LEU A 45 12.58 -12.25 7.93
C LEU A 45 11.38 -13.12 7.50
N LEU A 46 10.93 -13.00 6.26
CA LEU A 46 9.82 -13.79 5.72
C LEU A 46 10.15 -15.30 5.74
N ALA A 47 11.36 -15.67 5.36
CA ALA A 47 11.82 -17.05 5.40
C ALA A 47 11.90 -17.64 6.82
N ALA A 48 12.09 -16.80 7.84
CA ALA A 48 12.13 -17.21 9.24
C ALA A 48 10.74 -17.45 9.86
N LEU A 49 9.66 -16.99 9.21
CA LEU A 49 8.26 -17.15 9.64
C LEU A 49 7.71 -18.51 9.19
N ASP A 50 8.24 -19.58 9.77
CA ASP A 50 7.96 -20.98 9.45
C ASP A 50 6.81 -21.60 10.27
N GLY A 51 6.07 -20.78 11.03
CA GLY A 51 5.02 -21.25 11.94
C GLY A 51 5.51 -21.87 13.24
N ARG A 52 6.82 -21.86 13.52
CA ARG A 52 7.39 -22.41 14.77
C ARG A 52 7.79 -21.34 15.77
N ARG A 53 8.17 -20.15 15.30
CA ARG A 53 8.64 -19.04 16.15
C ARG A 53 7.55 -18.02 16.40
N HIS A 54 7.46 -17.53 17.64
CA HIS A 54 6.56 -16.43 17.98
C HIS A 54 7.08 -15.12 17.37
N ALA A 55 6.15 -14.20 17.06
CA ALA A 55 6.53 -12.90 16.52
C ALA A 55 7.47 -12.15 17.49
N ASP A 56 7.19 -12.21 18.79
CA ASP A 56 7.99 -11.55 19.81
C ASP A 56 9.44 -12.06 19.83
N ASP A 57 9.67 -13.36 19.64
CA ASP A 57 11.02 -13.93 19.55
C ASP A 57 11.77 -13.42 18.31
N LEU A 58 11.07 -13.36 17.18
CA LEU A 58 11.63 -12.84 15.93
C LEU A 58 11.95 -11.35 16.04
N ILE A 59 11.08 -10.56 16.67
CA ILE A 59 11.32 -9.13 16.92
C ILE A 59 12.49 -8.96 17.89
N ALA A 60 12.53 -9.74 18.98
CA ALA A 60 13.59 -9.68 19.98
C ALA A 60 14.97 -10.04 19.39
N SER A 61 15.00 -10.97 18.43
CA SER A 61 16.22 -11.39 17.72
C SER A 61 16.83 -10.29 16.83
N ARG A 62 16.09 -9.21 16.56
CA ARG A 62 16.57 -8.07 15.77
C ARG A 62 17.27 -7.02 16.63
N PRO A 63 18.23 -6.27 16.04
CA PRO A 63 18.80 -5.08 16.65
C PRO A 63 17.72 -4.13 17.18
N SER A 64 17.95 -3.53 18.36
CA SER A 64 16.97 -2.66 19.03
C SER A 64 16.49 -1.50 18.15
N SER A 65 17.36 -0.97 17.30
CA SER A 65 17.05 0.09 16.32
C SER A 65 16.02 -0.33 15.26
N GLN A 66 15.96 -1.62 14.90
CA GLN A 66 15.11 -2.14 13.83
C GLN A 66 13.78 -2.70 14.33
N ARG A 67 13.67 -3.05 15.62
CA ARG A 67 12.47 -3.73 16.19
C ARG A 67 11.15 -3.04 15.85
N LYS A 68 11.11 -1.70 15.94
CA LYS A 68 9.89 -0.93 15.64
C LYS A 68 9.51 -1.04 14.16
N GLN A 69 10.49 -0.98 13.26
CA GLN A 69 10.29 -1.12 11.82
C GLN A 69 9.84 -2.55 11.48
N THR A 70 10.44 -3.57 12.10
CA THR A 70 10.03 -4.98 11.95
C THR A 70 8.56 -5.17 12.34
N VAL A 71 8.13 -4.61 13.49
CA VAL A 71 6.72 -4.69 13.91
C VAL A 71 5.79 -4.02 12.90
N GLN A 72 6.17 -2.85 12.38
CA GLN A 72 5.37 -2.15 11.36
C GLN A 72 5.29 -2.94 10.05
N ALA A 73 6.39 -3.52 9.60
CA ALA A 73 6.44 -4.36 8.40
C ALA A 73 5.54 -5.59 8.56
N LEU A 74 5.65 -6.32 9.68
CA LEU A 74 4.81 -7.50 9.95
C LEU A 74 3.31 -7.14 10.00
N ARG A 75 2.95 -6.00 10.58
CA ARG A 75 1.55 -5.52 10.58
C ARG A 75 1.03 -5.21 9.18
N ARG A 76 1.84 -4.55 8.34
CA ARG A 76 1.48 -4.26 6.94
C ARG A 76 1.31 -5.56 6.14
N LEU A 77 2.25 -6.49 6.27
CA LEU A 77 2.18 -7.80 5.61
C LEU A 77 1.00 -8.64 6.08
N HIS A 78 0.62 -8.53 7.36
CA HIS A 78 -0.59 -9.16 7.90
C HIS A 78 -1.86 -8.53 7.32
N ALA A 79 -1.92 -7.20 7.21
CA ALA A 79 -3.04 -6.51 6.56
C ALA A 79 -3.20 -6.89 5.08
N MET A 80 -2.09 -7.21 4.40
CA MET A 80 -2.07 -7.72 3.02
C MET A 80 -2.42 -9.21 2.89
N GLY A 81 -2.60 -9.93 4.01
CA GLY A 81 -2.85 -11.38 4.01
C GLY A 81 -1.63 -12.24 3.66
N ILE A 82 -0.42 -11.68 3.70
CA ILE A 82 0.84 -12.40 3.43
C ILE A 82 1.34 -13.10 4.70
N VAL A 83 1.18 -12.46 5.86
CA VAL A 83 1.51 -13.02 7.18
C VAL A 83 0.21 -13.36 7.92
N SER A 84 0.15 -14.51 8.58
CA SER A 84 -0.99 -14.93 9.41
C SER A 84 -0.53 -15.40 10.80
N ASP A 85 -1.35 -15.12 11.82
CA ASP A 85 -1.20 -15.58 13.21
C ASP A 85 -2.03 -16.84 13.53
N GLY A 86 -2.52 -17.54 12.49
CA GLY A 86 -3.32 -18.75 12.61
C GLY A 86 -4.82 -18.52 12.87
N GLN A 87 -5.28 -17.27 12.95
CA GLN A 87 -6.65 -16.93 12.60
C GLN A 87 -6.72 -16.75 11.08
N ASP A 88 -7.84 -17.15 10.46
CA ASP A 88 -8.04 -16.98 9.02
C ASP A 88 -7.55 -15.58 8.61
N ALA A 89 -6.59 -15.54 7.68
CA ALA A 89 -6.26 -14.30 7.00
C ALA A 89 -7.60 -13.67 6.55
N PRO A 90 -7.78 -12.35 6.66
CA PRO A 90 -8.97 -11.71 6.10
C PRO A 90 -9.16 -12.28 4.68
N SER A 91 -10.32 -12.89 4.43
CA SER A 91 -10.59 -13.57 3.17
C SER A 91 -10.16 -12.66 2.01
N PRO A 92 -9.62 -13.21 0.89
CA PRO A 92 -9.25 -12.42 -0.28
C PRO A 92 -10.42 -11.61 -0.87
N GLY A 93 -11.65 -11.87 -0.40
CA GLY A 93 -12.81 -11.01 -0.58
C GLY A 93 -12.62 -9.68 0.15
N GLY A 94 -11.90 -8.77 -0.50
CA GLY A 94 -11.94 -7.33 -0.32
C GLY A 94 -12.01 -6.89 1.14
N ALA A 95 -10.87 -6.54 1.73
CA ALA A 95 -10.91 -5.44 2.68
C ALA A 95 -11.67 -4.32 1.97
N VAL A 96 -12.93 -4.09 2.39
CA VAL A 96 -13.70 -2.94 1.93
C VAL A 96 -12.74 -1.79 2.20
N PRO A 97 -12.28 -1.08 1.14
CA PRO A 97 -11.35 0.03 1.33
C PRO A 97 -11.92 0.89 2.43
N GLU A 98 -11.09 1.36 3.37
CA GLU A 98 -11.60 2.30 4.36
C GLU A 98 -12.38 3.37 3.62
N SER A 99 -13.65 3.56 4.01
CA SER A 99 -14.53 4.48 3.32
C SER A 99 -13.88 5.86 3.37
N GLY A 100 -13.53 6.42 2.21
CA GLY A 100 -12.87 7.69 2.13
C GLY A 100 -12.25 7.97 0.76
N VAL A 101 -11.86 9.22 0.56
CA VAL A 101 -11.15 9.66 -0.63
C VAL A 101 -9.67 9.35 -0.46
N ALA A 102 -9.14 8.45 -1.29
CA ALA A 102 -7.72 8.06 -1.26
C ALA A 102 -6.84 8.96 -2.15
N ASN A 103 -7.42 9.54 -3.21
CA ASN A 103 -6.72 10.43 -4.13
C ASN A 103 -7.71 11.44 -4.73
N VAL A 104 -7.24 12.68 -4.92
CA VAL A 104 -7.94 13.75 -5.62
C VAL A 104 -7.06 14.20 -6.78
N SER A 105 -7.60 14.16 -7.99
CA SER A 105 -6.94 14.73 -9.18
C SER A 105 -7.76 15.92 -9.66
N ILE A 106 -7.13 17.09 -9.76
CA ILE A 106 -7.78 18.34 -10.17
C ILE A 106 -7.20 18.78 -11.50
N ASN A 107 -8.06 18.92 -12.51
CA ASN A 107 -7.69 19.55 -13.78
C ASN A 107 -7.78 21.08 -13.57
N VAL A 108 -6.63 21.69 -13.29
CA VAL A 108 -6.55 23.13 -12.95
C VAL A 108 -7.02 24.02 -14.10
N THR A 109 -6.73 23.63 -15.34
CA THR A 109 -7.12 24.40 -16.53
C THR A 109 -7.42 23.46 -17.69
N ALA A 110 -8.37 23.86 -18.53
CA ALA A 110 -8.62 23.22 -19.82
C ALA A 110 -7.72 23.81 -20.93
N ARG A 111 -6.93 24.85 -20.63
CA ARG A 111 -6.02 25.47 -21.59
C ARG A 111 -4.75 24.64 -21.71
N CYS A 112 -4.49 24.17 -22.92
CA CYS A 112 -3.24 23.52 -23.26
C CYS A 112 -2.69 24.11 -24.56
N ASN A 113 -1.38 24.36 -24.63
CA ASN A 113 -0.71 24.82 -25.84
C ASN A 113 -0.36 23.67 -26.81
N LEU A 114 -0.76 22.44 -26.49
CA LEU A 114 -0.55 21.24 -27.30
C LEU A 114 -1.91 20.62 -27.70
N ARG A 115 -1.88 19.82 -28.78
CA ARG A 115 -3.04 19.05 -29.28
C ARG A 115 -2.60 17.62 -29.59
N CYS A 116 -2.26 16.90 -28.53
CA CYS A 116 -1.77 15.52 -28.64
C CYS A 116 -2.88 14.61 -29.17
N ARG A 117 -2.56 13.78 -30.17
CA ARG A 117 -3.50 12.82 -30.80
C ARG A 117 -4.15 11.85 -29.81
N PHE A 118 -3.49 11.57 -28.68
CA PHE A 118 -3.95 10.62 -27.66
C PHE A 118 -4.45 11.33 -26.39
N CYS A 119 -4.73 12.64 -26.44
CA CYS A 119 -5.22 13.35 -25.27
C CYS A 119 -6.67 12.92 -24.97
N TYR A 120 -6.90 12.38 -23.78
CA TYR A 120 -8.24 11.99 -23.33
C TYR A 120 -9.20 13.18 -23.18
N ASN A 121 -8.66 14.40 -23.04
CA ASN A 121 -9.41 15.63 -22.84
C ASN A 121 -9.49 16.49 -24.11
N LEU A 122 -9.07 15.98 -25.26
CA LEU A 122 -8.81 16.77 -26.48
C LEU A 122 -10.00 17.66 -26.90
N ASP A 123 -11.21 17.11 -26.86
CA ASP A 123 -12.44 17.79 -27.27
C ASP A 123 -12.88 18.89 -26.29
N LEU A 124 -12.35 18.88 -25.06
CA LEU A 124 -12.62 19.85 -24.00
C LEU A 124 -11.51 20.91 -23.87
N LEU A 125 -10.40 20.78 -24.62
CA LEU A 125 -9.31 21.75 -24.61
C LEU A 125 -9.68 23.00 -25.40
N ASP A 126 -10.13 24.05 -24.72
CA ASP A 126 -10.37 25.36 -25.33
C ASP A 126 -9.13 26.28 -25.20
N VAL A 127 -9.02 27.24 -26.11
CA VAL A 127 -8.09 28.37 -26.05
C VAL A 127 -8.69 29.51 -25.24
N ARG A 128 -10.02 29.60 -25.18
CA ARG A 128 -10.76 30.60 -24.40
C ARG A 128 -10.79 30.19 -22.92
N PRO A 129 -10.74 31.15 -21.97
CA PRO A 129 -10.91 30.82 -20.57
C PRO A 129 -12.32 30.26 -20.39
N ALA A 130 -12.40 28.99 -20.00
CA ALA A 130 -13.62 28.45 -19.42
C ALA A 130 -13.84 29.09 -18.03
N ASP A 131 -15.03 28.91 -17.45
CA ASP A 131 -15.24 29.11 -16.01
C ASP A 131 -14.38 28.08 -15.26
N GLU A 132 -13.11 28.41 -15.06
CA GLU A 132 -12.12 27.58 -14.36
C GLU A 132 -12.15 27.90 -12.87
N LEU A 133 -11.86 26.88 -12.06
CA LEU A 133 -11.76 27.07 -10.62
C LEU A 133 -10.61 28.02 -10.29
N THR A 134 -10.88 28.98 -9.43
CA THR A 134 -9.87 29.82 -8.82
C THR A 134 -9.04 29.03 -7.82
N ALA A 135 -7.86 29.56 -7.48
CA ALA A 135 -6.99 28.95 -6.46
C ALA A 135 -7.68 28.89 -5.08
N GLU A 136 -8.53 29.88 -4.77
CA GLU A 136 -9.31 29.93 -3.54
C GLU A 136 -10.34 28.80 -3.50
N GLU A 137 -11.13 28.63 -4.57
CA GLU A 137 -12.11 27.53 -4.67
C GLU A 137 -11.46 26.15 -4.61
N ILE A 138 -10.28 25.98 -5.22
CA ILE A 138 -9.51 24.73 -5.11
C ILE A 138 -9.08 24.49 -3.66
N THR A 139 -8.60 25.53 -2.97
CA THR A 139 -8.16 25.42 -1.57
C THR A 139 -9.32 25.09 -0.65
N ASP A 140 -10.45 25.79 -0.81
CA ASP A 140 -11.67 25.54 -0.05
C ASP A 140 -12.20 24.13 -0.27
N PHE A 141 -12.18 23.65 -1.52
CA PHE A 141 -12.53 22.28 -1.84
C PHE A 141 -11.60 21.28 -1.14
N LEU A 142 -10.28 21.46 -1.23
CA LEU A 142 -9.32 20.57 -0.58
C LEU A 142 -9.52 20.55 0.94
N ASP A 143 -9.77 21.71 1.56
CA ASP A 143 -10.08 21.81 2.98
C ASP A 143 -11.39 21.10 3.35
N SER A 144 -12.41 21.19 2.50
CA SER A 144 -13.69 20.50 2.69
C SER A 144 -13.56 18.96 2.59
N VAL A 145 -12.60 18.45 1.81
CA VAL A 145 -12.39 17.01 1.59
C VAL A 145 -11.47 16.39 2.65
N LYS A 146 -10.63 17.17 3.35
CA LYS A 146 -9.73 16.68 4.41
C LYS A 146 -10.38 15.73 5.42
N PRO A 147 -11.59 15.98 5.97
CA PRO A 147 -12.23 15.09 6.94
C PRO A 147 -12.62 13.72 6.36
N HIS A 148 -12.68 13.61 5.03
CA HIS A 148 -13.12 12.43 4.29
C HIS A 148 -11.95 11.63 3.70
N LEU A 149 -10.70 12.05 3.91
CA LEU A 149 -9.52 11.33 3.44
C LEU A 149 -9.37 10.00 4.19
N THR A 150 -8.90 8.98 3.48
CA THR A 150 -8.55 7.69 4.09
C THR A 150 -7.38 7.87 5.07
N ARG A 151 -7.43 7.21 6.24
CA ARG A 151 -6.49 7.46 7.35
C ARG A 151 -5.05 6.98 7.09
N ASP A 152 -4.85 6.15 6.06
CA ASP A 152 -3.59 5.46 5.79
C ASP A 152 -2.78 6.00 4.59
N CYS A 153 -3.09 7.21 4.08
CA CYS A 153 -2.29 7.87 3.04
C CYS A 153 -1.08 8.60 3.62
N SER A 154 -0.07 7.87 4.10
CA SER A 154 1.24 8.41 4.51
C SER A 154 2.38 7.43 4.32
#